data_AF-A0A2V9J6V6-F1
#
_entry.id   AF-A0A2V9J6V6-F1
#
_cell.length_a   1.000
_cell.length_b   1.000
_cell.length_c   1.000
_cell.angle_alpha   90.00
_cell.angle_beta   90.00
_cell.angle_gamma   90.00
#
_symmetry.space_group_name_H-M   'P 1'
#
loop_
_entity.id
_entity.type
_entity.pdbx_description
1 polymer ?
#
loop_
_entity_poly.entity_id
_entity_poly.type
_entity_poly.pdbx_seq_one_letter_code
_entity_poly.pdbx_strand_id
1 'polypeptide(L)'
;MQRCEQIESKCQIKVSKVRGGREFRFGSAEVGHVHAGGVVDIPFPRSIHDALLAESLAEKHHWAPGSGWVTFRVKSDQDLKHALWLMRLSYLRYALKSSADPRTLFEQESEALQLSTHFKSLLEQFMPKGQANH
;
A
#
# COMPACT_ATOMS: atom_id res chain seq x y z
N MET A 1 5.59 -14.40 35.65
CA MET A 1 6.30 -13.31 34.94
C MET A 1 5.89 -13.33 33.46
N GLN A 2 4.64 -13.00 33.17
CA GLN A 2 4.02 -12.96 31.83
C GLN A 2 4.19 -11.57 31.21
N ARG A 3 5.38 -11.20 30.73
CA ARG A 3 5.56 -9.87 30.13
C ARG A 3 6.59 -9.77 29.01
N CYS A 4 6.80 -10.85 28.24
CA CYS A 4 7.70 -10.85 27.08
C CYS A 4 7.10 -11.34 25.75
N GLU A 5 5.87 -11.87 25.69
CA GLU A 5 5.32 -12.43 24.43
C GLU A 5 4.49 -11.45 23.58
N GLN A 6 4.30 -10.19 23.99
CA GLN A 6 3.32 -9.30 23.36
C GLN A 6 3.89 -8.17 22.49
N ILE A 7 5.16 -8.24 22.08
CA ILE A 7 5.81 -7.17 21.29
C ILE A 7 6.37 -7.67 19.95
N GLU A 8 5.99 -8.86 19.47
CA GLU A 8 6.43 -9.36 18.16
C GLU A 8 5.44 -9.14 17.00
N SER A 9 4.24 -8.58 17.21
CA SER A 9 3.26 -8.40 16.10
C SER A 9 3.31 -7.02 15.41
N LYS A 10 4.25 -6.14 15.75
CA LYS A 10 4.15 -4.72 15.40
C LYS A 10 4.72 -4.29 14.04
N CYS A 11 5.17 -5.22 13.20
CA CYS A 11 5.40 -4.93 11.79
C CYS A 11 4.82 -6.05 10.94
N GLN A 12 3.63 -5.83 10.38
CA GLN A 12 2.98 -6.78 9.46
C GLN A 12 3.68 -6.83 8.09
N ILE A 13 4.69 -5.98 7.87
CA ILE A 13 5.52 -5.96 6.67
C ILE A 13 6.75 -6.85 6.84
N LYS A 14 6.88 -7.85 5.98
CA LYS A 14 8.12 -8.61 5.78
C LYS A 14 8.89 -8.01 4.61
N VAL A 15 10.20 -7.87 4.78
CA VAL A 15 11.11 -7.41 3.73
C VAL A 15 11.97 -8.58 3.27
N SER A 16 12.01 -8.84 1.98
CA SER A 16 12.80 -9.91 1.37
C SER A 16 13.74 -9.34 0.29
N LYS A 17 14.88 -10.00 0.07
CA LYS A 17 15.75 -9.69 -1.08
C LYS A 17 15.24 -10.45 -2.29
N VAL A 18 14.97 -9.73 -3.37
CA VAL A 18 14.61 -10.31 -4.68
C VAL A 18 15.74 -10.07 -5.66
N ARG A 19 15.73 -10.77 -6.79
CA ARG A 19 16.72 -10.54 -7.84
C ARG A 19 16.57 -9.11 -8.35
N GLY A 20 17.59 -8.29 -8.10
CA GLY A 20 17.61 -6.89 -8.53
C GLY A 20 16.93 -5.91 -7.61
N GLY A 21 16.49 -6.29 -6.39
CA GLY A 21 15.75 -5.36 -5.53
C GLY A 21 15.40 -5.86 -4.12
N ARG A 22 14.48 -5.15 -3.47
CA ARG A 22 13.84 -5.52 -2.20
C ARG A 22 12.33 -5.51 -2.35
N GLU A 23 11.68 -6.55 -1.86
CA GLU A 23 10.23 -6.70 -1.88
C GLU A 23 9.66 -6.53 -0.47
N PHE A 24 8.47 -5.92 -0.40
CA PHE A 24 7.73 -5.66 0.82
C PHE A 24 6.40 -6.40 0.77
N ARG A 25 6.13 -7.24 1.77
CA ARG A 25 4.93 -8.09 1.81
C ARG A 25 4.15 -7.90 3.11
N PHE A 26 2.83 -7.84 2.98
CA PHE A 26 1.89 -7.96 4.10
C PHE A 26 1.38 -9.40 4.16
N GLY A 27 1.86 -10.19 5.11
CA GLY A 27 1.60 -11.63 5.11
C GLY A 27 2.08 -12.29 3.81
N SER A 28 1.17 -12.91 3.05
CA SER A 28 1.45 -13.47 1.73
C SER A 28 1.15 -12.52 0.56
N ALA A 29 0.76 -11.27 0.82
CA ALA A 29 0.40 -10.32 -0.22
C ALA A 29 1.52 -9.30 -0.46
N GLU A 30 1.85 -9.03 -1.72
CA GLU A 30 2.87 -8.05 -2.05
C GLU A 30 2.32 -6.62 -1.96
N VAL A 31 3.02 -5.77 -1.20
CA VAL A 31 2.73 -4.34 -1.10
C VAL A 31 3.42 -3.58 -2.23
N GLY A 32 4.64 -3.99 -2.57
CA GLY A 32 5.42 -3.50 -3.72
C GLY A 32 6.88 -3.89 -3.57
N HIS A 33 7.69 -3.56 -4.56
CA HIS A 33 9.13 -3.79 -4.53
C HIS A 33 9.92 -2.64 -5.17
N VAL A 34 11.18 -2.53 -4.76
CA VAL A 34 12.11 -1.50 -5.19
C VAL A 34 13.29 -2.17 -5.88
N HIS A 35 13.53 -1.83 -7.14
CA HIS A 35 14.69 -2.26 -7.91
C HIS A 35 15.93 -1.43 -7.58
N ALA A 36 17.10 -2.01 -7.83
CA ALA A 36 18.35 -1.27 -7.90
C ALA A 36 18.22 -0.18 -8.98
N GLY A 37 18.53 1.08 -8.62
CA GLY A 37 18.35 2.23 -9.50
C GLY A 37 17.07 3.04 -9.27
N GLY A 38 16.32 2.76 -8.20
CA GLY A 38 15.25 3.64 -7.71
C GLY A 38 13.90 3.50 -8.43
N VAL A 39 13.69 2.40 -9.16
CA VAL A 39 12.38 2.06 -9.71
C VAL A 39 11.57 1.32 -8.66
N VAL A 40 10.32 1.74 -8.46
CA VAL A 40 9.38 1.16 -7.49
C VAL A 40 8.16 0.66 -8.25
N ASP A 41 7.88 -0.63 -8.13
CA ASP A 41 6.73 -1.27 -8.75
C ASP A 41 5.73 -1.69 -7.68
N ILE A 42 4.46 -1.36 -7.88
CA ILE A 42 3.44 -1.44 -6.84
C ILE A 42 2.15 -2.04 -7.42
N PRO A 43 1.66 -3.18 -6.89
CA PRO A 43 0.40 -3.74 -7.32
C PRO A 43 -0.79 -3.01 -6.69
N PHE A 44 -1.75 -2.61 -7.51
CA PHE A 44 -3.00 -2.02 -7.07
C PHE A 44 -4.23 -2.74 -7.66
N PRO A 45 -5.36 -2.74 -6.95
CA PRO A 45 -6.67 -3.02 -7.53
C PRO A 45 -6.97 -2.07 -8.70
N ARG A 46 -7.69 -2.57 -9.71
CA ARG A 46 -7.90 -1.85 -10.98
C ARG A 46 -8.41 -0.42 -10.80
N SER A 47 -9.36 -0.19 -9.89
CA SER A 47 -9.94 1.13 -9.66
C SER A 47 -8.93 2.15 -9.10
N ILE A 48 -8.04 1.71 -8.19
CA ILE A 48 -6.98 2.57 -7.64
C ILE A 48 -5.90 2.78 -8.69
N HIS A 49 -5.50 1.73 -9.41
CA HIS A 49 -4.55 1.82 -10.52
C HIS A 49 -4.99 2.88 -11.54
N ASP A 50 -6.24 2.81 -12.00
CA ASP A 50 -6.75 3.71 -13.03
C ASP A 50 -6.82 5.17 -12.54
N ALA A 51 -7.18 5.39 -11.27
CA ALA A 51 -7.14 6.71 -10.64
C ALA A 51 -5.71 7.27 -10.56
N LEU A 52 -4.73 6.46 -10.14
CA LEU A 52 -3.32 6.87 -10.06
C LEU A 52 -2.77 7.30 -11.43
N LEU A 53 -3.13 6.58 -12.50
CA LEU A 53 -2.72 6.95 -13.86
C LEU A 53 -3.43 8.22 -14.35
N ALA A 54 -4.74 8.33 -14.12
CA ALA A 54 -5.54 9.48 -14.53
C ALA A 54 -5.06 10.78 -13.87
N GLU A 55 -4.65 10.70 -12.60
CA GLU A 55 -4.12 11.83 -11.83
C GLU A 55 -2.61 12.03 -12.03
N SER A 56 -1.95 11.25 -12.90
CA SER A 56 -0.49 11.30 -13.14
C SER A 56 0.37 11.11 -11.88
N LEU A 57 -0.14 10.33 -10.92
CA LEU A 57 0.54 10.02 -9.67
C LEU A 57 1.46 8.80 -9.81
N ALA A 58 1.32 8.01 -10.87
CA ALA A 58 2.23 6.92 -11.19
C ALA A 58 2.23 6.65 -12.71
N GLU A 59 3.20 5.88 -13.17
CA GLU A 59 3.28 5.44 -14.56
C GLU A 59 2.74 4.01 -14.69
N LYS A 60 2.29 3.66 -15.89
CA LYS A 60 1.85 2.30 -16.21
C LYS A 60 3.04 1.36 -16.17
N HIS A 61 2.89 0.18 -15.56
CA HIS A 61 3.98 -0.79 -15.58
C HIS A 61 4.28 -1.30 -17.00
N HIS A 62 5.49 -1.02 -17.50
CA HIS A 62 5.85 -1.23 -18.91
C HIS A 62 5.81 -2.69 -19.35
N TRP A 63 6.16 -3.63 -18.47
CA TRP A 63 6.26 -5.06 -18.83
C TRP A 63 4.95 -5.82 -18.67
N ALA A 64 4.03 -5.31 -17.86
CA ALA A 64 2.70 -5.89 -17.65
C ALA A 64 1.62 -4.79 -17.72
N PRO A 65 1.43 -4.15 -18.88
CA PRO A 65 0.54 -3.00 -19.03
C PRO A 65 -0.95 -3.34 -18.81
N GLY A 66 -1.35 -4.60 -18.97
CA GLY A 66 -2.72 -5.06 -18.66
C GLY A 66 -2.95 -5.40 -17.19
N SER A 67 -1.91 -5.35 -16.37
CA SER A 67 -1.98 -5.69 -14.95
C SER A 67 -2.45 -4.51 -14.10
N GLY A 68 -2.66 -4.75 -12.80
CA GLY A 68 -2.89 -3.69 -11.81
C GLY A 68 -1.61 -3.02 -11.31
N TRP A 69 -0.45 -3.30 -11.92
CA TRP A 69 0.83 -2.76 -11.48
C TRP A 69 1.08 -1.35 -12.02
N VAL A 70 1.56 -0.48 -11.15
CA VAL A 70 2.13 0.82 -11.52
C VAL A 70 3.63 0.82 -11.29
N THR A 71 4.33 1.71 -11.98
CA THR A 71 5.75 1.99 -11.82
C THR A 71 5.94 3.45 -11.40
N PHE A 72 6.90 3.70 -10.51
CA PHE A 72 7.33 5.05 -10.15
C PHE A 72 8.85 5.11 -10.02
N ARG A 73 9.47 6.21 -10.43
CA ARG A 73 10.93 6.35 -10.41
C ARG A 73 11.37 7.44 -9.43
N VAL A 74 12.16 7.04 -8.45
CA VAL A 74 12.74 7.92 -7.44
C VAL A 74 14.02 8.54 -7.98
N LYS A 75 14.04 9.87 -8.13
CA LYS A 75 15.22 10.64 -8.56
C LYS A 75 15.61 11.71 -7.53
N SER A 76 14.73 12.01 -6.58
CA SER A 76 14.91 13.05 -5.55
C SER A 76 14.25 12.64 -4.22
N ASP A 77 14.51 13.42 -3.17
CA ASP A 77 13.86 13.23 -1.87
C ASP A 77 12.34 13.47 -1.93
N GLN A 78 11.88 14.33 -2.84
CA GLN A 78 10.45 14.54 -3.06
C GLN A 78 9.82 13.30 -3.69
N ASP A 79 10.50 12.69 -4.66
CA ASP A 79 10.06 11.43 -5.25
C ASP A 79 10.06 10.29 -4.23
N LEU A 80 11.04 10.28 -3.30
CA LEU A 80 11.07 9.29 -2.23
C LEU A 80 9.82 9.39 -1.34
N LYS A 81 9.42 10.62 -0.96
CA LYS A 81 8.18 10.85 -0.20
C LYS A 81 6.96 10.35 -0.96
N HIS A 82 6.91 10.60 -2.28
CA HIS A 82 5.82 10.13 -3.13
C HIS A 82 5.79 8.61 -3.29
N ALA A 83 6.94 7.97 -3.46
CA ALA A 83 7.04 6.51 -3.51
C ALA A 83 6.59 5.87 -2.18
N LEU A 84 6.95 6.46 -1.05
CA LEU A 84 6.46 6.03 0.26
C LEU A 84 4.94 6.21 0.39
N TRP A 85 4.39 7.30 -0.16
CA TRP A 85 2.94 7.51 -0.21
C TRP A 85 2.24 6.40 -0.99
N LEU A 86 2.74 6.05 -2.19
CA LEU A 86 2.19 4.94 -3.00
C LEU A 86 2.31 3.58 -2.27
N MET A 87 3.45 3.30 -1.64
CA MET A 87 3.64 2.06 -0.88
C MET A 87 2.69 1.98 0.32
N ARG A 88 2.47 3.09 1.03
CA ARG A 88 1.50 3.17 2.14
C ARG A 88 0.06 2.99 1.66
N LEU A 89 -0.29 3.56 0.51
CA LEU A 89 -1.60 3.35 -0.12
C LEU A 89 -1.85 1.86 -0.42
N SER A 90 -0.84 1.16 -0.96
CA SER A 90 -0.91 -0.28 -1.22
C SER A 90 -0.95 -1.11 0.07
N TYR A 91 -0.26 -0.69 1.13
CA TYR A 91 -0.33 -1.32 2.44
C TYR A 91 -1.72 -1.16 3.08
N LEU A 92 -2.30 0.05 3.01
CA LEU A 92 -3.53 0.41 3.72
C LEU A 92 -4.70 -0.52 3.35
N ARG A 93 -4.87 -0.86 2.07
CA ARG A 93 -5.91 -1.82 1.62
C ARG A 93 -5.81 -3.22 2.24
N TYR A 94 -4.63 -3.63 2.71
CA TYR A 94 -4.45 -4.88 3.45
C TYR A 94 -4.67 -4.67 4.95
N ALA A 95 -4.10 -3.60 5.50
CA ALA A 95 -4.23 -3.27 6.91
C ALA A 95 -5.69 -3.01 7.33
N LEU A 96 -6.50 -2.40 6.47
CA LEU A 96 -7.95 -2.21 6.69
C LEU A 96 -8.70 -3.54 6.83
N LYS A 97 -8.26 -4.61 6.15
CA LYS A 97 -8.93 -5.92 6.23
C LYS A 97 -8.55 -6.70 7.49
N SER A 98 -7.37 -6.42 8.05
CA SER A 98 -6.81 -7.16 9.18
C SER A 98 -6.90 -6.42 10.51
N SER A 99 -7.18 -5.12 10.50
CA SER A 99 -7.25 -4.29 11.70
C SER A 99 -8.46 -4.67 12.55
N ALA A 100 -8.27 -4.71 13.87
CA ALA A 100 -9.36 -4.81 14.84
C ALA A 100 -10.24 -3.55 14.85
N ASP A 101 -9.65 -2.40 14.48
CA ASP A 101 -10.35 -1.13 14.31
C ASP A 101 -9.98 -0.53 12.94
N PRO A 102 -10.67 -0.94 11.86
CA PRO A 102 -10.37 -0.46 10.52
C PRO A 102 -10.84 0.99 10.29
N ARG A 103 -11.81 1.48 11.08
CA ARG A 103 -12.34 2.85 10.95
C ARG A 103 -11.33 3.88 11.43
N THR A 104 -10.83 3.72 12.65
CA THR A 104 -9.82 4.64 13.20
C THR A 104 -8.52 4.57 12.40
N LEU A 105 -8.10 3.37 11.97
CA LEU A 105 -6.94 3.24 11.09
C LEU A 105 -7.14 4.00 9.77
N PHE A 106 -8.33 3.88 9.16
CA PHE A 106 -8.64 4.56 7.91
C PHE A 106 -8.60 6.08 8.05
N GLU A 107 -9.18 6.62 9.13
CA GLU A 107 -9.19 8.07 9.39
C GLU A 107 -7.76 8.61 9.58
N GLN A 108 -6.98 7.96 10.44
CA GLN A 108 -5.59 8.36 10.73
C GLN A 108 -4.70 8.31 9.49
N GLU A 109 -4.77 7.21 8.72
CA GLU A 109 -3.95 7.08 7.50
C GLU A 109 -4.45 8.00 6.39
N SER A 110 -5.76 8.25 6.30
CA SER A 110 -6.32 9.20 5.34
C SER A 110 -5.83 10.63 5.58
N GLU A 111 -5.72 11.04 6.84
CA GLU A 111 -5.17 12.33 7.24
C GLU A 111 -3.65 12.37 7.01
N ALA A 112 -2.92 11.37 7.49
CA ALA A 112 -1.46 11.31 7.37
C ALA A 112 -0.97 11.27 5.91
N LEU A 113 -1.74 10.62 5.03
CA LEU A 113 -1.48 10.56 3.59
C LEU A 113 -2.13 11.71 2.82
N GLN A 114 -2.91 12.58 3.47
CA GLN A 114 -3.64 13.67 2.82
C GLN A 114 -4.46 13.18 1.61
N LEU A 115 -5.16 12.06 1.77
CA LEU A 115 -5.88 11.44 0.66
C LEU A 115 -6.97 12.37 0.12
N SER A 116 -7.09 12.43 -1.21
CA SER A 116 -8.22 13.10 -1.85
C SER A 116 -9.53 12.35 -1.54
N THR A 117 -10.67 13.05 -1.65
CA THR A 117 -12.00 12.42 -1.50
C THR A 117 -12.17 11.23 -2.44
N HIS A 118 -11.58 11.29 -3.63
CA HIS A 118 -11.61 10.20 -4.61
C HIS A 118 -10.90 8.95 -4.07
N PHE A 119 -9.64 9.07 -3.61
CA PHE A 119 -8.90 7.93 -3.05
C PHE A 119 -9.52 7.40 -1.76
N LYS A 120 -10.10 8.27 -0.91
CA LYS A 120 -10.84 7.81 0.28
C LYS A 120 -11.98 6.89 -0.10
N SER A 121 -12.85 7.31 -1.03
CA SER A 121 -13.98 6.50 -1.49
C SER A 121 -13.52 5.18 -2.12
N LEU A 122 -12.43 5.20 -2.90
CA LEU A 122 -11.85 3.98 -3.47
C LEU A 122 -11.27 3.02 -2.42
N LEU A 123 -10.91 3.49 -1.24
CA LEU A 123 -10.34 2.66 -0.17
C LEU A 123 -11.40 2.15 0.82
N GLU A 124 -12.49 2.89 1.00
CA GLU A 124 -13.63 2.48 1.84
C GLU A 124 -14.19 1.11 1.43
N GLN A 125 -14.11 0.74 0.16
CA GLN A 125 -14.52 -0.58 -0.33
C GLN A 125 -13.73 -1.76 0.30
N PHE A 126 -12.55 -1.50 0.88
CA PHE A 126 -11.72 -2.52 1.55
C PHE A 126 -12.00 -2.61 3.04
N MET A 127 -12.83 -1.73 3.61
CA MET A 127 -13.27 -1.87 4.98
C MET A 127 -14.13 -3.13 5.13
N PRO A 128 -14.00 -3.87 6.24
CA PRO A 128 -14.92 -4.96 6.57
C PRO A 128 -16.34 -4.40 6.60
N LYS A 129 -17.23 -4.98 5.79
CA LYS A 129 -18.67 -4.76 5.97
C LYS A 129 -18.99 -5.28 7.36
N GLY A 130 -19.54 -4.42 8.23
CA GLY A 130 -19.85 -4.80 9.60
C GLY A 130 -20.59 -6.13 9.60
N GLN A 131 -20.15 -7.09 10.42
CA GLN A 131 -20.97 -8.25 10.69
C GLN A 131 -22.29 -7.70 11.23
N ALA A 132 -23.36 -7.82 10.45
CA ALA A 132 -24.68 -7.73 11.01
C ALA A 132 -24.73 -8.89 12.01
N ASN A 133 -24.66 -8.56 13.30
CA ASN A 133 -24.99 -9.49 14.36
C ASN A 133 -26.40 -9.98 14.04
N HIS A 134 -26.52 -11.22 13.59
CA HIS A 134 -27.77 -11.97 13.56
C HIS A 134 -28.04 -12.55 14.94
#